data_AF-W9VJA7-F1
#
_entry.id   AF-W9VJA7-F1
#
_cell.length_a   1.000
_cell.length_b   1.000
_cell.length_c   1.000
_cell.angle_alpha   90.00
_cell.angle_beta   90.00
_cell.angle_gamma   90.00
#
_symmetry.space_group_name_H-M   'P 1'
#
loop_
_entity.id
_entity.type
_entity.pdbx_description
1 polymer ?
#
loop_
_entity_poly.entity_id
_entity_poly.type
_entity_poly.pdbx_seq_one_letter_code
_entity_poly.pdbx_strand_id
1 'polypeptide(L)'
;MPLSPNQLPKELLDVLVSEQLFDAQDYVKRYPDVLKSGLEPLEHFLGYGLYLNRRPSAAFDPKVYLDLHPDVKAAGVNPLFHYLKNGIKEKRATSRVSPVACDFYLWRGLDSLYAPILQALIEDASIADDVRSAYAVVLCRWWAYQQNWTEVSAVLKQALQLNTGANSHLYILFYAQLCFAEPKHWQAKTLKAWLSKSPFVQVEAFNVNLAQSNLLVLDESLSPNERTAQRLTLINQCYLESGLALISSDAPELNLSVLSTSVPKRSSMGLPWVSVIVPVFNSSAYLDVAVRSLVAQTWPNLEIILIDDASTDDSLAICQRLQAQYASSTLRIKVEANATNLGAYTSRNKGLALSTGDYITVHDADDWSHPQKIELQVMALLDNASAKGSFSHWVRCNDDVIFSHWRTDQGWIYRNTSSLLLDRSVFEALGFWDQVTVNADTEYLNRMLKAFGPKALVEVLPGVPLALGRTEHASLTQNETTHLITQFNGLRKLYQDAAARWHQRASAPRDLYMPQNPVKRPFLAPKDMVLDQTRQAVETYRADDALQQSGWFDPVWYVYRYPEVRVRPQDPFSHFWKQGINKGYDPGLY
;
A
#
# COMPACT_ATOMS: atom_id res chain seq x y z
N MET A 1 -27.51 36.55 -23.85
CA MET A 1 -28.08 36.73 -22.49
C MET A 1 -27.79 35.46 -21.70
N PRO A 2 -27.41 35.56 -20.41
CA PRO A 2 -27.34 34.37 -19.56
C PRO A 2 -28.71 33.70 -19.52
N LEU A 3 -28.74 32.37 -19.52
CA LEU A 3 -29.98 31.63 -19.34
C LEU A 3 -30.47 31.91 -17.91
N SER A 4 -31.72 32.32 -17.77
CA SER A 4 -32.35 32.47 -16.44
C SER A 4 -32.39 31.09 -15.76
N PRO A 5 -32.27 31.00 -14.41
CA PRO A 5 -32.46 29.75 -13.66
C PRO A 5 -33.74 28.97 -14.02
N ASN A 6 -34.74 29.65 -14.61
CA ASN A 6 -35.99 29.08 -15.08
C ASN A 6 -35.95 28.44 -16.49
N GLN A 7 -34.76 28.20 -17.09
CA GLN A 7 -34.65 27.71 -18.49
C GLN A 7 -34.06 26.31 -18.65
N LEU A 8 -33.60 25.64 -17.59
CA LEU A 8 -33.39 24.19 -17.67
C LEU A 8 -34.75 23.50 -17.48
N PRO A 9 -35.23 22.71 -18.47
CA PRO A 9 -36.44 21.91 -18.29
C PRO A 9 -36.33 21.12 -16.99
N LYS A 10 -37.43 21.04 -16.22
CA LYS A 10 -37.46 20.34 -14.93
C LYS A 10 -36.85 18.93 -15.01
N GLU A 11 -37.12 18.24 -16.11
CA GLU A 11 -36.56 16.92 -16.44
C GLU A 11 -35.02 16.90 -16.45
N LEU A 12 -34.35 17.94 -16.96
CA LEU A 12 -32.89 18.04 -16.97
C LEU A 12 -32.32 18.45 -15.60
N LEU A 13 -33.08 19.22 -14.82
CA LEU A 13 -32.71 19.54 -13.43
C LEU A 13 -32.77 18.30 -12.55
N ASP A 14 -33.81 17.48 -12.72
CA ASP A 14 -33.95 16.21 -12.00
C ASP A 14 -32.77 15.27 -12.33
N VAL A 15 -32.34 15.21 -13.60
CA VAL A 15 -31.15 14.45 -14.01
C VAL A 15 -29.86 15.02 -13.44
N LEU A 16 -29.68 16.35 -13.41
CA LEU A 16 -28.51 16.99 -12.82
C LEU A 16 -28.31 16.57 -11.36
N VAL A 17 -29.41 16.44 -10.61
CA VAL A 17 -29.41 16.05 -9.21
C VAL A 17 -29.28 14.53 -9.05
N SER A 18 -30.05 13.73 -9.79
CA SER A 18 -30.04 12.27 -9.66
C SER A 18 -28.71 11.64 -10.06
N GLU A 19 -28.05 12.20 -11.07
CA GLU A 19 -26.73 11.75 -11.55
C GLU A 19 -25.56 12.36 -10.75
N GLN A 20 -25.83 13.12 -9.69
CA GLN A 20 -24.83 13.80 -8.87
C GLN A 20 -23.87 14.67 -9.71
N LEU A 21 -24.39 15.29 -10.76
CA LEU A 21 -23.61 16.14 -11.66
C LEU A 21 -23.38 17.54 -11.08
N PHE A 22 -24.04 17.88 -9.97
CA PHE A 22 -23.80 19.07 -9.17
C PHE A 22 -23.51 18.69 -7.70
N ASP A 23 -22.43 19.24 -7.13
CA ASP A 23 -22.04 19.08 -5.72
C ASP A 23 -21.95 20.46 -5.06
N ALA A 24 -22.90 20.78 -4.19
CA ALA A 24 -22.97 22.09 -3.55
C ALA A 24 -21.73 22.39 -2.68
N GLN A 25 -21.18 21.39 -1.99
CA GLN A 25 -20.04 21.60 -1.08
C GLN A 25 -18.75 21.84 -1.87
N ASP A 26 -18.47 21.04 -2.91
CA ASP A 26 -17.32 21.26 -3.79
C ASP A 26 -17.44 22.59 -4.54
N TYR A 27 -18.65 22.93 -5.01
CA TYR A 27 -18.90 24.14 -5.78
C TYR A 27 -18.61 25.41 -4.97
N VAL A 28 -19.10 25.49 -3.73
CA VAL A 28 -18.84 26.64 -2.83
C VAL A 28 -17.35 26.75 -2.50
N LYS A 29 -16.70 25.62 -2.21
CA LYS A 29 -15.26 25.59 -1.91
C LYS A 29 -14.42 26.10 -3.09
N ARG A 30 -14.82 25.74 -4.32
CA ARG A 30 -14.13 26.10 -5.56
C ARG A 30 -14.41 27.53 -6.00
N TYR A 31 -15.60 28.05 -5.68
CA TYR A 31 -16.08 29.37 -6.12
C TYR A 31 -16.52 30.21 -4.92
N PRO A 32 -15.58 30.86 -4.20
CA PRO A 32 -15.90 31.63 -2.99
C PRO A 32 -16.83 32.84 -3.24
N ASP A 33 -16.99 33.28 -4.49
CA ASP A 33 -17.93 34.33 -4.88
C ASP A 33 -19.40 33.90 -4.71
N VAL A 34 -19.68 32.59 -4.69
CA VAL A 34 -21.00 32.05 -4.35
C VAL A 34 -21.45 32.57 -2.98
N LEU A 35 -20.57 32.56 -1.98
CA LEU A 35 -20.87 33.05 -0.64
C LEU A 35 -21.16 34.56 -0.61
N LYS A 36 -20.51 35.32 -1.52
CA LYS A 36 -20.70 36.77 -1.63
C LYS A 36 -21.98 37.15 -2.37
N SER A 37 -22.53 36.24 -3.18
CA SER A 37 -23.74 36.47 -3.97
C SER A 37 -25.04 36.41 -3.14
N GLY A 38 -25.02 35.71 -1.99
CA GLY A 38 -26.21 35.46 -1.17
C GLY A 38 -27.20 34.46 -1.78
N LEU A 39 -26.88 33.85 -2.93
CA LEU A 39 -27.69 32.82 -3.58
C LEU A 39 -27.35 31.43 -3.04
N GLU A 40 -28.34 30.53 -3.09
CA GLU A 40 -28.09 29.10 -2.86
C GLU A 40 -27.13 28.55 -3.95
N PRO A 41 -26.24 27.60 -3.64
CA PRO A 41 -25.19 27.17 -4.57
C PRO A 41 -25.71 26.70 -5.93
N LEU A 42 -26.84 25.98 -5.94
CA LEU A 42 -27.47 25.51 -7.17
C LEU A 42 -28.06 26.67 -7.98
N GLU A 43 -28.72 27.63 -7.32
CA GLU A 43 -29.26 28.82 -7.99
C GLU A 43 -28.13 29.67 -8.60
N HIS A 44 -27.04 29.85 -7.87
CA HIS A 44 -25.84 30.51 -8.38
C HIS A 44 -25.26 29.77 -9.59
N PHE A 45 -25.16 28.45 -9.52
CA PHE A 45 -24.67 27.64 -10.62
C PHE A 45 -25.56 27.77 -11.87
N LEU A 46 -26.88 27.68 -11.71
CA LEU A 46 -27.81 27.80 -12.83
C LEU A 46 -27.81 29.21 -13.44
N GLY A 47 -27.73 30.26 -12.62
CA GLY A 47 -27.77 31.65 -13.10
C GLY A 47 -26.45 32.15 -13.69
N TYR A 48 -25.31 31.76 -13.10
CA TYR A 48 -23.98 32.28 -13.47
C TYR A 48 -23.01 31.17 -13.86
N GLY A 49 -22.98 30.09 -13.09
CA GLY A 49 -22.04 28.99 -13.27
C GLY A 49 -22.10 28.34 -14.66
N LEU A 50 -23.30 28.08 -15.17
CA LEU A 50 -23.54 27.51 -16.49
C LEU A 50 -22.97 28.39 -17.61
N TYR A 51 -23.25 29.69 -17.55
CA TYR A 51 -22.77 30.66 -18.54
C TYR A 51 -21.25 30.79 -18.51
N LEU A 52 -20.67 30.75 -17.32
CA LEU A 52 -19.23 30.83 -17.11
C LEU A 52 -18.50 29.48 -17.32
N ASN A 53 -19.22 28.43 -17.76
CA ASN A 53 -18.69 27.06 -17.88
C ASN A 53 -17.97 26.59 -16.61
N ARG A 54 -18.48 26.98 -15.43
CA ARG A 54 -17.94 26.54 -14.14
C ARG A 54 -18.18 25.06 -13.94
N ARG A 55 -17.23 24.41 -13.27
CA ARG A 55 -17.30 23.00 -12.94
C ARG A 55 -18.37 22.76 -11.87
N PRO A 56 -19.47 22.04 -12.17
CA PRO A 56 -20.54 21.80 -11.22
C PRO A 56 -20.21 20.73 -10.17
N SER A 57 -19.35 19.78 -10.49
CA SER A 57 -18.98 18.66 -9.62
C SER A 57 -17.68 18.02 -10.08
N ALA A 58 -17.18 17.06 -9.31
CA ALA A 58 -16.08 16.21 -9.74
C ALA A 58 -16.41 15.40 -11.01
N ALA A 59 -17.69 15.06 -11.22
CA ALA A 59 -18.19 14.14 -12.25
C ALA A 59 -18.33 14.75 -13.65
N PHE A 60 -18.36 16.08 -13.75
CA PHE A 60 -18.51 16.78 -15.01
C PHE A 60 -17.64 18.03 -15.00
N ASP A 61 -16.71 18.13 -15.94
CA ASP A 61 -15.91 19.34 -16.15
C ASP A 61 -16.20 19.86 -17.57
N PRO A 62 -16.87 21.03 -17.71
CA PRO A 62 -17.20 21.64 -18.98
C PRO A 62 -16.02 21.76 -19.95
N LYS A 63 -14.83 22.13 -19.46
CA LYS A 63 -13.65 22.28 -20.29
C LYS A 63 -13.20 20.92 -20.81
N VAL A 64 -13.13 19.94 -19.92
CA VAL A 64 -12.72 18.58 -20.27
C VAL A 64 -13.71 17.93 -21.23
N TYR A 65 -15.02 18.14 -21.05
CA TYR A 65 -16.04 17.63 -21.95
C TYR A 65 -15.86 18.19 -23.37
N LEU A 66 -15.63 19.49 -23.52
CA LEU A 66 -15.38 20.10 -24.83
C LEU A 66 -14.08 19.62 -25.47
N ASP A 67 -13.05 19.35 -24.67
CA ASP A 67 -11.79 18.79 -25.18
C ASP A 67 -11.95 17.33 -25.64
N LEU A 68 -12.79 16.54 -24.94
CA LEU A 68 -13.10 15.16 -25.32
C LEU A 68 -14.05 15.04 -26.52
N HIS A 69 -14.87 16.08 -26.76
CA HIS A 69 -15.90 16.08 -27.80
C HIS A 69 -15.71 17.28 -28.74
N PRO A 70 -14.74 17.22 -29.68
CA PRO A 70 -14.47 18.32 -30.61
C PRO A 70 -15.69 18.72 -31.45
N ASP A 71 -16.62 17.81 -31.70
CA ASP A 71 -17.90 18.07 -32.38
C ASP A 71 -18.82 19.00 -31.56
N VAL A 72 -18.87 18.82 -30.24
CA VAL A 72 -19.62 19.69 -29.31
C VAL A 72 -18.94 21.05 -29.22
N LYS A 73 -17.60 21.07 -29.16
CA LYS A 73 -16.79 22.29 -29.18
C LYS A 73 -17.00 23.09 -30.46
N ALA A 74 -17.00 22.42 -31.61
CA ALA A 74 -17.27 23.05 -32.91
C ALA A 74 -18.73 23.54 -33.02
N ALA A 75 -19.68 22.84 -32.42
CA ALA A 75 -21.09 23.25 -32.38
C ALA A 75 -21.35 24.46 -31.47
N GLY A 76 -20.40 24.83 -30.60
CA GLY A 76 -20.52 25.99 -29.70
C GLY A 76 -21.65 25.89 -28.67
N VAL A 77 -22.18 24.68 -28.43
CA VAL A 77 -23.26 24.44 -27.47
C VAL A 77 -22.71 24.35 -26.05
N ASN A 78 -23.53 24.71 -25.04
CA ASN A 78 -23.12 24.54 -23.65
C ASN A 78 -22.87 23.05 -23.35
N PRO A 79 -21.68 22.68 -22.82
CA PRO A 79 -21.27 21.28 -22.67
C PRO A 79 -22.16 20.49 -21.70
N LEU A 80 -22.55 21.08 -20.58
CA LEU A 80 -23.41 20.40 -19.61
C LEU A 80 -24.81 20.21 -20.19
N PHE A 81 -25.35 21.21 -20.88
CA PHE A 81 -26.64 21.08 -21.56
C PHE A 81 -26.62 20.01 -22.65
N HIS A 82 -25.56 19.97 -23.47
CA HIS A 82 -25.38 18.92 -24.46
C HIS A 82 -25.32 17.54 -23.81
N TYR A 83 -24.56 17.42 -22.72
CA TYR A 83 -24.44 16.16 -22.00
C TYR A 83 -25.78 15.66 -21.45
N LEU A 84 -26.50 16.53 -20.73
CA LEU A 84 -27.81 16.21 -20.15
C LEU A 84 -28.84 15.83 -21.22
N LYS A 85 -28.83 16.50 -22.38
CA LYS A 85 -29.82 16.28 -23.45
C LYS A 85 -29.50 15.07 -24.33
N ASN A 86 -28.23 14.91 -24.72
CA ASN A 86 -27.78 13.95 -25.71
C ASN A 86 -26.68 13.03 -25.17
N GLY A 87 -25.67 13.61 -24.50
CA GLY A 87 -24.47 12.89 -24.10
C GLY A 87 -24.70 11.70 -23.17
N ILE A 88 -25.72 11.72 -22.31
CA ILE A 88 -26.11 10.57 -21.48
C ILE A 88 -26.56 9.38 -22.35
N LYS A 89 -27.45 9.64 -23.32
CA LYS A 89 -27.96 8.61 -24.26
C LYS A 89 -26.86 8.09 -25.19
N GLU A 90 -25.98 9.00 -25.61
CA GLU A 90 -24.82 8.70 -26.45
C GLU A 90 -23.65 8.09 -25.67
N LYS A 91 -23.77 7.95 -24.33
CA LYS A 91 -22.73 7.42 -23.43
C LYS A 91 -21.40 8.17 -23.54
N ARG A 92 -21.45 9.48 -23.76
CA ARG A 92 -20.28 10.36 -23.87
C ARG A 92 -19.56 10.48 -22.53
N ALA A 93 -18.23 10.40 -22.55
CA ALA A 93 -17.40 10.64 -21.38
C ALA A 93 -17.52 12.11 -20.90
N THR A 94 -17.79 12.31 -19.62
CA THR A 94 -17.99 13.64 -18.98
C THR A 94 -16.73 14.25 -18.41
N SER A 95 -15.72 13.41 -18.21
CA SER A 95 -14.44 13.76 -17.66
C SER A 95 -13.39 12.79 -18.19
N ARG A 96 -12.15 13.26 -18.28
CA ARG A 96 -10.98 12.39 -18.46
C ARG A 96 -10.90 11.45 -17.25
N VAL A 97 -10.43 10.23 -17.49
CA VAL A 97 -10.17 9.31 -16.39
C VAL A 97 -9.02 9.89 -15.57
N SER A 98 -9.25 10.12 -14.27
CA SER A 98 -8.21 10.67 -13.39
C SER A 98 -7.02 9.72 -13.26
N PRO A 99 -5.79 10.23 -12.95
CA PRO A 99 -4.64 9.35 -12.70
C PRO A 99 -4.93 8.26 -11.67
N VAL A 100 -5.70 8.59 -10.62
CA VAL A 100 -6.12 7.66 -9.56
C VAL A 100 -7.03 6.55 -10.11
N ALA A 101 -7.98 6.89 -10.99
CA ALA A 101 -8.85 5.90 -11.62
C ALA A 101 -8.08 5.02 -12.61
N CYS A 102 -7.18 5.59 -13.41
CA CYS A 102 -6.28 4.82 -14.27
C CYS A 102 -5.47 3.84 -13.43
N ASP A 103 -4.82 4.30 -12.36
CA ASP A 103 -4.04 3.45 -11.46
C ASP A 103 -4.90 2.32 -10.89
N PHE A 104 -6.06 2.66 -10.33
CA PHE A 104 -6.98 1.70 -9.72
C PHE A 104 -7.35 0.55 -10.67
N TYR A 105 -7.64 0.84 -11.94
CA TYR A 105 -8.03 -0.18 -12.92
C TYR A 105 -6.83 -0.93 -13.50
N LEU A 106 -5.70 -0.26 -13.67
CA LEU A 106 -4.45 -0.88 -14.15
C LEU A 106 -4.05 -2.06 -13.26
N TRP A 107 -4.03 -1.84 -11.93
CA TRP A 107 -3.75 -2.90 -10.95
C TRP A 107 -4.79 -4.02 -10.92
N ARG A 108 -5.95 -3.86 -11.55
CA ARG A 108 -7.03 -4.85 -11.61
C ARG A 108 -7.07 -5.65 -12.92
N GLY A 109 -5.98 -5.65 -13.68
CA GLY A 109 -5.87 -6.42 -14.93
C GLY A 109 -6.52 -5.75 -16.13
N LEU A 110 -6.67 -4.42 -16.10
CA LEU A 110 -7.14 -3.63 -17.25
C LEU A 110 -6.00 -2.86 -17.92
N ASP A 111 -4.78 -3.37 -17.85
CA ASP A 111 -3.59 -2.75 -18.43
C ASP A 111 -3.64 -2.63 -19.95
N SER A 112 -4.18 -3.64 -20.64
CA SER A 112 -4.42 -3.58 -22.09
C SER A 112 -5.33 -2.41 -22.51
N LEU A 113 -6.22 -1.97 -21.62
CA LEU A 113 -7.10 -0.82 -21.84
C LEU A 113 -6.44 0.49 -21.38
N TYR A 114 -5.89 0.51 -20.16
CA TYR A 114 -5.47 1.76 -19.53
C TYR A 114 -4.04 2.18 -19.85
N ALA A 115 -3.12 1.28 -20.21
CA ALA A 115 -1.76 1.66 -20.57
C ALA A 115 -1.72 2.54 -21.85
N PRO A 116 -2.43 2.18 -22.96
CA PRO A 116 -2.50 3.06 -24.14
C PRO A 116 -3.21 4.40 -23.84
N ILE A 117 -4.25 4.39 -23.01
CA ILE A 117 -4.95 5.62 -22.59
C ILE A 117 -3.99 6.53 -21.81
N LEU A 118 -3.23 5.97 -20.87
CA LEU A 118 -2.22 6.72 -20.11
C LEU A 118 -1.17 7.33 -21.03
N GLN A 119 -0.65 6.56 -21.99
CA GLN A 119 0.34 7.08 -22.95
C GLN A 119 -0.20 8.26 -23.76
N ALA A 120 -1.42 8.14 -24.31
CA ALA A 120 -2.06 9.22 -25.04
C ALA A 120 -2.31 10.47 -24.17
N LEU A 121 -2.68 10.28 -22.90
CA LEU A 121 -2.86 11.39 -21.95
C LEU A 121 -1.55 12.06 -21.56
N ILE A 122 -0.43 11.32 -21.52
CA ILE A 122 0.90 11.89 -21.28
C ILE A 122 1.34 12.75 -22.48
N GLU A 123 0.98 12.36 -23.70
CA GLU A 123 1.36 13.07 -24.93
C GLU A 123 0.46 14.27 -25.27
N ASP A 124 -0.75 14.33 -24.70
CA ASP A 124 -1.73 15.40 -24.95
C ASP A 124 -1.27 16.74 -24.33
N ALA A 125 -0.67 17.59 -25.17
CA ALA A 125 -0.20 18.93 -24.81
C ALA A 125 -1.32 19.90 -24.37
N SER A 126 -2.60 19.56 -24.53
CA SER A 126 -3.70 20.36 -23.98
C SER A 126 -3.89 20.18 -22.47
N ILE A 127 -3.31 19.11 -21.89
CA ILE A 127 -3.35 18.81 -20.46
C ILE A 127 -2.20 19.55 -19.78
N ALA A 128 -2.45 20.08 -18.57
CA ALA A 128 -1.42 20.71 -17.76
C ALA A 128 -0.30 19.71 -17.39
N ASP A 129 0.94 20.19 -17.38
CA ASP A 129 2.14 19.35 -17.21
C ASP A 129 2.17 18.57 -15.89
N ASP A 130 1.65 19.16 -14.80
CA ASP A 130 1.56 18.51 -13.49
C ASP A 130 0.60 17.30 -13.52
N VAL A 131 -0.50 17.40 -14.26
CA VAL A 131 -1.45 16.30 -14.47
C VAL A 131 -0.88 15.23 -15.41
N ARG A 132 -0.19 15.65 -16.48
CA ARG A 132 0.54 14.73 -17.38
C ARG A 132 1.63 13.97 -16.63
N SER A 133 2.34 14.65 -15.73
CA SER A 133 3.32 14.05 -14.83
C SER A 133 2.68 12.98 -13.93
N ALA A 134 1.50 13.24 -13.37
CA ALA A 134 0.79 12.24 -12.57
C ALA A 134 0.41 10.98 -13.38
N TYR A 135 -0.01 11.13 -14.65
CA TYR A 135 -0.24 9.96 -15.53
C TYR A 135 1.06 9.19 -15.81
N ALA A 136 2.16 9.90 -16.04
CA ALA A 136 3.47 9.27 -16.26
C ALA A 136 3.95 8.46 -15.05
N VAL A 137 3.76 8.97 -13.82
CA VAL A 137 4.06 8.21 -12.59
C VAL A 137 3.28 6.91 -12.52
N VAL A 138 1.97 6.96 -12.81
CA VAL A 138 1.11 5.77 -12.80
C VAL A 138 1.62 4.72 -13.79
N LEU A 139 1.96 5.14 -15.01
CA LEU A 139 2.44 4.26 -16.07
C LEU A 139 3.85 3.70 -15.78
N CYS A 140 4.79 4.55 -15.33
CA CYS A 140 6.13 4.13 -14.90
C CYS A 140 6.06 3.09 -13.78
N ARG A 141 5.20 3.31 -12.77
CA ARG A 141 5.04 2.37 -11.65
C ARG A 141 4.58 1.00 -12.14
N TRP A 142 3.64 0.96 -13.08
CA TRP A 142 3.14 -0.29 -13.66
C TRP A 142 4.22 -1.02 -14.45
N TRP A 143 4.93 -0.33 -15.33
CA TRP A 143 6.00 -0.96 -16.11
C TRP A 143 7.18 -1.41 -15.25
N ALA A 144 7.52 -0.65 -14.21
CA ALA A 144 8.54 -1.05 -13.23
C ALA A 144 8.13 -2.33 -12.49
N TYR A 145 6.86 -2.45 -12.10
CA TYR A 145 6.33 -3.68 -11.51
C TYR A 145 6.47 -4.88 -12.48
N GLN A 146 6.16 -4.68 -13.76
CA GLN A 146 6.31 -5.69 -14.81
C GLN A 146 7.78 -5.94 -15.22
N GLN A 147 8.75 -5.30 -14.56
CA GLN A 147 10.18 -5.34 -14.92
C GLN A 147 10.46 -4.90 -16.37
N ASN A 148 9.54 -4.14 -16.99
CA ASN A 148 9.69 -3.63 -18.34
C ASN A 148 10.39 -2.27 -18.33
N TRP A 149 11.69 -2.30 -18.05
CA TRP A 149 12.52 -1.10 -17.88
C TRP A 149 12.63 -0.26 -19.15
N THR A 150 12.52 -0.87 -20.33
CA THR A 150 12.48 -0.17 -21.62
C THR A 150 11.31 0.80 -21.70
N GLU A 151 10.11 0.38 -21.28
CA GLU A 151 8.92 1.24 -21.26
C GLU A 151 9.02 2.31 -20.16
N VAL A 152 9.55 1.98 -18.98
CA VAL A 152 9.85 2.98 -17.93
C VAL A 152 10.81 4.05 -18.47
N SER A 153 11.87 3.64 -19.16
CA SER A 153 12.87 4.51 -19.80
C SER A 153 12.23 5.45 -20.83
N ALA A 154 11.32 4.94 -21.67
CA ALA A 154 10.60 5.72 -22.66
C ALA A 154 9.68 6.77 -22.02
N VAL A 155 8.83 6.36 -21.08
CA VAL A 155 7.89 7.25 -20.38
C VAL A 155 8.65 8.30 -19.57
N LEU A 156 9.70 7.90 -18.84
CA LEU A 156 10.47 8.82 -17.99
C LEU A 156 11.20 9.89 -18.83
N LYS A 157 11.76 9.56 -19.99
CA LYS A 157 12.40 10.54 -20.89
C LYS A 157 11.44 11.62 -21.36
N GLN A 158 10.20 11.25 -21.68
CA GLN A 158 9.15 12.21 -22.04
C GLN A 158 8.77 13.05 -20.83
N ALA A 159 8.55 12.40 -19.69
CA ALA A 159 8.00 13.02 -18.50
C ALA A 159 9.01 13.93 -17.77
N LEU A 160 10.32 13.74 -17.95
CA LEU A 160 11.37 14.62 -17.43
C LEU A 160 11.36 16.02 -18.08
N GLN A 161 10.68 16.19 -19.22
CA GLN A 161 10.48 17.50 -19.86
C GLN A 161 9.30 18.27 -19.28
N LEU A 162 8.49 17.63 -18.43
CA LEU A 162 7.30 18.23 -17.81
C LEU A 162 7.66 18.91 -16.50
N ASN A 163 6.82 19.86 -16.07
CA ASN A 163 6.80 20.27 -14.66
C ASN A 163 6.29 19.10 -13.79
N THR A 164 7.21 18.46 -13.05
CA THR A 164 6.90 17.29 -12.22
C THR A 164 6.19 17.62 -10.92
N GLY A 165 6.21 18.89 -10.48
CA GLY A 165 5.56 19.37 -9.27
C GLY A 165 5.85 18.49 -8.04
N ALA A 166 4.78 18.08 -7.35
CA ALA A 166 4.84 17.26 -6.14
C ALA A 166 5.28 15.80 -6.38
N ASN A 167 5.47 15.37 -7.63
CA ASN A 167 5.87 14.00 -7.95
C ASN A 167 7.38 13.84 -8.13
N SER A 168 8.16 14.93 -8.00
CA SER A 168 9.57 14.95 -8.36
C SER A 168 10.40 13.85 -7.67
N HIS A 169 10.16 13.58 -6.39
CA HIS A 169 10.85 12.50 -5.69
C HIS A 169 10.63 11.12 -6.33
N LEU A 170 9.42 10.80 -6.81
CA LEU A 170 9.13 9.51 -7.46
C LEU A 170 9.93 9.33 -8.75
N TYR A 171 10.18 10.40 -9.50
CA TYR A 171 11.02 10.36 -10.69
C TYR A 171 12.47 10.04 -10.34
N ILE A 172 13.01 10.58 -9.23
CA ILE A 172 14.33 10.17 -8.71
C ILE A 172 14.37 8.68 -8.41
N LEU A 173 13.31 8.14 -7.80
CA LEU A 173 13.27 6.72 -7.45
C LEU A 173 13.31 5.85 -8.72
N PHE A 174 12.48 6.15 -9.72
CA PHE A 174 12.51 5.42 -11.01
C PHE A 174 13.84 5.59 -11.73
N TYR A 175 14.40 6.80 -11.74
CA TYR A 175 15.71 7.07 -12.33
C TYR A 175 16.79 6.22 -11.67
N ALA A 176 16.80 6.14 -10.34
CA ALA A 176 17.78 5.37 -9.60
C ALA A 176 17.71 3.89 -9.96
N GLN A 177 16.51 3.31 -10.10
CA GLN A 177 16.33 1.93 -10.56
C GLN A 177 16.79 1.73 -12.01
N LEU A 178 16.50 2.68 -12.90
CA LEU A 178 16.94 2.63 -14.30
C LEU A 178 18.47 2.65 -14.46
N CYS A 179 19.21 3.29 -13.56
CA CYS A 179 20.67 3.22 -13.59
C CYS A 179 21.21 1.79 -13.40
N PHE A 180 20.49 0.92 -12.68
CA PHE A 180 20.83 -0.50 -12.55
C PHE A 180 20.30 -1.32 -13.72
N ALA A 181 19.07 -1.07 -14.18
CA ALA A 181 18.43 -1.86 -15.22
C ALA A 181 18.94 -1.54 -16.64
N GLU A 182 19.29 -0.28 -16.92
CA GLU A 182 19.75 0.21 -18.22
C GLU A 182 21.00 1.11 -18.10
N PRO A 183 22.14 0.59 -17.58
CA PRO A 183 23.33 1.40 -17.27
C PRO A 183 23.95 2.10 -18.50
N LYS A 184 23.67 1.60 -19.71
CA LYS A 184 24.13 2.22 -20.97
C LYS A 184 23.40 3.54 -21.29
N HIS A 185 22.14 3.68 -20.86
CA HIS A 185 21.30 4.83 -21.19
C HIS A 185 21.12 5.79 -20.01
N TRP A 186 21.28 5.31 -18.78
CA TRP A 186 21.00 6.08 -17.56
C TRP A 186 22.22 6.09 -16.65
N GLN A 187 22.76 7.28 -16.38
CA GLN A 187 23.97 7.45 -15.58
C GLN A 187 23.67 8.23 -14.29
N ALA A 188 24.25 7.77 -13.17
CA ALA A 188 24.09 8.38 -11.86
C ALA A 188 24.46 9.88 -11.83
N LYS A 189 25.52 10.27 -12.57
CA LYS A 189 26.02 11.64 -12.61
C LYS A 189 25.00 12.67 -13.10
N THR A 190 24.09 12.28 -13.99
CA THR A 190 23.08 13.19 -14.55
C THR A 190 21.99 13.54 -13.52
N LEU A 191 21.68 12.62 -12.60
CA LEU A 191 20.67 12.87 -11.56
C LEU A 191 21.12 13.94 -10.54
N LYS A 192 22.42 14.02 -10.24
CA LYS A 192 22.98 15.02 -9.30
C LYS A 192 22.59 16.46 -9.69
N ALA A 193 22.56 16.76 -10.99
CA ALA A 193 22.15 18.08 -11.49
C ALA A 193 20.65 18.35 -11.27
N TRP A 194 19.81 17.31 -11.24
CA TRP A 194 18.36 17.42 -11.04
C TRP A 194 17.99 17.58 -9.56
N LEU A 195 18.68 16.86 -8.67
CA LEU A 195 18.49 16.94 -7.22
C LEU A 195 18.64 18.38 -6.67
N SER A 196 19.54 19.18 -7.26
CA SER A 196 19.79 20.57 -6.83
C SER A 196 18.63 21.55 -7.08
N LYS A 197 17.60 21.15 -7.82
CA LYS A 197 16.54 22.05 -8.31
C LYS A 197 15.17 21.87 -7.65
N SER A 198 15.01 20.86 -6.79
CA SER A 198 13.69 20.47 -6.27
C SER A 198 13.68 20.51 -4.74
N PRO A 199 12.79 21.31 -4.11
CA PRO A 199 12.55 21.20 -2.67
C PRO A 199 11.71 19.94 -2.39
N PHE A 200 12.08 19.20 -1.35
CA PHE A 200 11.36 18.01 -0.90
C PHE A 200 10.81 18.23 0.50
N VAL A 201 9.62 17.70 0.80
CA VAL A 201 9.25 17.57 2.22
C VAL A 201 10.09 16.46 2.87
N GLN A 202 10.18 16.45 4.20
CA GLN A 202 11.12 15.58 4.92
C GLN A 202 11.04 14.09 4.51
N VAL A 203 9.84 13.51 4.43
CA VAL A 203 9.65 12.10 4.06
C VAL A 203 10.12 11.82 2.62
N GLU A 204 9.89 12.75 1.70
CA GLU A 204 10.37 12.64 0.33
C GLU A 204 11.90 12.71 0.28
N ALA A 205 12.51 13.61 1.07
CA ALA A 205 13.96 13.75 1.18
C ALA A 205 14.62 12.45 1.68
N PHE A 206 14.01 11.75 2.65
CA PHE A 206 14.53 10.46 3.13
C PHE A 206 14.51 9.40 2.03
N ASN A 207 13.43 9.30 1.25
CA ASN A 207 13.38 8.40 0.10
C ASN A 207 14.43 8.74 -0.96
N VAL A 208 14.61 10.03 -1.25
CA VAL A 208 15.61 10.55 -2.19
C VAL A 208 17.03 10.23 -1.70
N ASN A 209 17.30 10.29 -0.40
CA ASN A 209 18.60 9.91 0.17
C ASN A 209 18.89 8.41 0.00
N LEU A 210 17.88 7.54 0.17
CA LEU A 210 18.04 6.11 -0.13
C LEU A 210 18.36 5.86 -1.61
N ALA A 211 17.70 6.57 -2.52
CA ALA A 211 17.99 6.49 -3.95
C ALA A 211 19.40 6.99 -4.30
N GLN A 212 19.86 8.08 -3.69
CA GLN A 212 21.23 8.55 -3.84
C GLN A 212 22.25 7.54 -3.28
N SER A 213 21.95 6.91 -2.14
CA SER A 213 22.78 5.86 -1.56
C SER A 213 22.93 4.67 -2.51
N ASN A 214 21.85 4.23 -3.17
CA ASN A 214 21.93 3.19 -4.19
C ASN A 214 22.87 3.61 -5.33
N LEU A 215 22.73 4.84 -5.84
CA LEU A 215 23.54 5.32 -6.98
C LEU A 215 25.04 5.39 -6.70
N LEU A 216 25.45 5.60 -5.44
CA LEU A 216 26.87 5.57 -5.06
C LEU A 216 27.52 4.19 -5.28
N VAL A 217 26.72 3.12 -5.32
CA VAL A 217 27.22 1.78 -5.64
C VAL A 217 27.75 1.68 -7.08
N LEU A 218 27.21 2.51 -7.98
CA LEU A 218 27.62 2.59 -9.38
C LEU A 218 28.78 3.59 -9.61
N ASP A 219 29.25 4.26 -8.56
CA ASP A 219 30.36 5.20 -8.66
C ASP A 219 31.70 4.47 -8.51
N GLU A 220 32.30 4.13 -9.66
CA GLU A 220 33.59 3.44 -9.74
C GLU A 220 34.78 4.33 -9.36
N SER A 221 34.58 5.65 -9.22
CA SER A 221 35.66 6.57 -8.82
C SER A 221 35.95 6.57 -7.32
N LEU A 222 35.04 6.02 -6.52
CA LEU A 222 35.17 5.92 -5.07
C LEU A 222 35.76 4.57 -4.67
N SER A 223 36.67 4.57 -3.69
CA SER A 223 37.06 3.32 -3.03
C SER A 223 35.87 2.71 -2.25
N PRO A 224 35.87 1.38 -1.98
CA PRO A 224 34.81 0.74 -1.21
C PRO A 224 34.50 1.44 0.13
N ASN A 225 35.54 1.80 0.89
CA ASN A 225 35.39 2.50 2.18
C ASN A 225 34.73 3.88 2.03
N GLU A 226 35.15 4.67 1.03
CA GLU A 226 34.55 6.00 0.76
C GLU A 226 33.09 5.87 0.35
N ARG A 227 32.77 4.90 -0.52
CA ARG A 227 31.41 4.58 -0.93
C ARG A 227 30.55 4.21 0.27
N THR A 228 31.03 3.32 1.14
CA THR A 228 30.33 2.92 2.37
C THR A 228 30.08 4.10 3.30
N ALA A 229 31.09 4.94 3.55
CA ALA A 229 30.95 6.12 4.40
C ALA A 229 29.92 7.13 3.85
N GLN A 230 29.93 7.40 2.54
CA GLN A 230 28.98 8.30 1.90
C GLN A 230 27.55 7.73 1.88
N ARG A 231 27.41 6.42 1.61
CA ARG A 231 26.11 5.73 1.68
C ARG A 231 25.52 5.77 3.09
N LEU A 232 26.33 5.49 4.12
CA LEU A 232 25.90 5.59 5.51
C LEU A 232 25.48 7.02 5.87
N THR A 233 26.20 8.04 5.39
CA THR A 233 25.83 9.45 5.61
C THR A 233 24.41 9.74 5.10
N LEU A 234 24.10 9.32 3.87
CA LEU A 234 22.78 9.51 3.27
C LEU A 234 21.67 8.71 3.98
N ILE A 235 21.93 7.43 4.28
CA ILE A 235 20.96 6.56 4.98
C ILE A 235 20.66 7.12 6.37
N ASN A 236 21.70 7.52 7.11
CA ASN A 236 21.59 7.99 8.48
C ASN A 236 20.92 9.37 8.63
N GLN A 237 20.71 10.11 7.54
CA GLN A 237 20.03 11.40 7.60
C GLN A 237 18.64 11.28 8.25
N CYS A 238 17.89 10.21 7.94
CA CYS A 238 16.58 9.99 8.53
C CYS A 238 16.63 9.72 10.05
N TYR A 239 17.64 8.99 10.50
CA TYR A 239 17.84 8.69 11.93
C TYR A 239 18.35 9.91 12.68
N LEU A 240 19.30 10.66 12.11
CA LEU A 240 19.85 11.89 12.67
C LEU A 240 18.76 12.94 12.90
N GLU A 241 17.95 13.24 11.89
CA GLU A 241 16.86 14.22 12.00
C GLU A 241 15.75 13.78 12.96
N SER A 242 15.62 12.47 13.19
CA SER A 242 14.64 11.90 14.11
C SER A 242 15.17 11.68 15.52
N GLY A 243 16.43 12.07 15.80
CA GLY A 243 17.06 11.90 17.11
C GLY A 243 17.31 10.44 17.49
N LEU A 244 17.51 9.57 16.49
CA LEU A 244 17.80 8.15 16.68
C LEU A 244 19.29 7.87 16.55
N ALA A 245 19.71 6.74 17.12
CA ALA A 245 21.07 6.24 16.96
C ALA A 245 21.34 5.90 15.49
N LEU A 246 22.58 6.15 15.05
CA LEU A 246 22.95 5.98 13.65
C LEU A 246 23.38 4.54 13.38
N ILE A 247 23.14 4.06 12.16
CA ILE A 247 23.65 2.77 11.70
C ILE A 247 25.13 2.94 11.31
N SER A 248 25.95 1.97 11.70
CA SER A 248 27.37 1.86 11.36
C SER A 248 27.69 0.49 10.75
N SER A 249 28.78 0.44 9.99
CA SER A 249 29.40 -0.80 9.53
C SER A 249 30.91 -0.60 9.40
N ASP A 250 31.67 -1.59 9.87
CA ASP A 250 33.13 -1.62 9.72
C ASP A 250 33.57 -2.35 8.44
N ALA A 251 32.62 -2.87 7.66
CA ALA A 251 32.90 -3.55 6.42
C ALA A 251 33.21 -2.55 5.30
N PRO A 252 34.15 -2.87 4.39
CA PRO A 252 34.44 -2.01 3.24
C PRO A 252 33.24 -1.80 2.33
N GLU A 253 32.32 -2.77 2.26
CA GLU A 253 31.06 -2.65 1.54
C GLU A 253 29.90 -2.92 2.51
N LEU A 254 28.85 -2.11 2.38
CA LEU A 254 27.64 -2.28 3.19
C LEU A 254 26.96 -3.60 2.86
N ASN A 255 26.75 -4.39 3.90
CA ASN A 255 25.91 -5.58 3.84
C ASN A 255 24.98 -5.62 5.06
N LEU A 256 23.75 -6.11 4.87
CA LEU A 256 22.74 -6.16 5.92
C LEU A 256 23.21 -6.95 7.14
N SER A 257 24.03 -7.99 6.94
CA SER A 257 24.53 -8.87 8.02
C SER A 257 25.50 -8.21 9.00
N VAL A 258 26.11 -7.09 8.60
CA VAL A 258 27.15 -6.37 9.35
C VAL A 258 26.72 -4.96 9.80
N LEU A 259 25.44 -4.64 9.66
CA LEU A 259 24.90 -3.40 10.21
C LEU A 259 24.84 -3.47 11.74
N SER A 260 25.24 -2.38 12.37
CA SER A 260 25.26 -2.22 13.82
C SER A 260 24.78 -0.83 14.22
N THR A 261 24.40 -0.67 15.47
CA THR A 261 24.02 0.63 16.05
C THR A 261 24.46 0.61 17.51
N SER A 262 25.05 1.69 18.00
CA SER A 262 25.47 1.82 19.40
C SER A 262 24.47 2.69 20.15
N VAL A 263 23.65 2.05 21.00
CA VAL A 263 22.67 2.74 21.84
C VAL A 263 22.44 1.94 23.13
N PRO A 264 22.43 2.58 24.31
CA PRO A 264 22.22 1.88 25.57
C PRO A 264 20.78 1.36 25.69
N LYS A 265 20.62 0.22 26.36
CA LYS A 265 19.31 -0.31 26.73
C LYS A 265 18.70 0.50 27.88
N ARG A 266 17.37 0.55 27.94
CA ARG A 266 16.63 1.09 29.08
C ARG A 266 16.79 0.20 30.31
N SER A 267 16.55 0.79 31.49
CA SER A 267 16.37 0.03 32.74
C SER A 267 15.12 -0.84 32.65
N SER A 268 15.22 -2.09 33.07
CA SER A 268 14.12 -3.07 33.01
C SER A 268 13.03 -2.87 34.06
N MET A 269 13.31 -2.11 35.13
CA MET A 269 12.43 -2.01 36.29
C MET A 269 11.09 -1.33 35.92
N GLY A 270 9.99 -2.04 36.12
CA GLY A 270 8.63 -1.53 35.90
C GLY A 270 8.18 -1.43 34.44
N LEU A 271 8.99 -1.89 33.49
CA LEU A 271 8.62 -1.88 32.06
C LEU A 271 7.82 -3.14 31.68
N PRO A 272 6.79 -3.01 30.82
CA PRO A 272 6.02 -4.16 30.32
C PRO A 272 6.86 -5.11 29.46
N TRP A 273 6.44 -6.38 29.41
CA TRP A 273 7.06 -7.41 28.57
C TRP A 273 6.53 -7.33 27.14
N VAL A 274 7.42 -7.55 26.16
CA VAL A 274 7.04 -7.68 24.75
C VAL A 274 7.35 -9.09 24.27
N SER A 275 6.35 -9.77 23.71
CA SER A 275 6.50 -11.04 23.01
C SER A 275 6.77 -10.79 21.53
N VAL A 276 7.93 -11.22 21.05
CA VAL A 276 8.29 -11.18 19.63
C VAL A 276 8.21 -12.59 19.06
N ILE A 277 7.25 -12.84 18.19
CA ILE A 277 7.05 -14.13 17.54
C ILE A 277 7.82 -14.14 16.22
N VAL A 278 8.69 -15.13 16.03
CA VAL A 278 9.51 -15.30 14.82
C VAL A 278 9.18 -16.67 14.20
N PRO A 279 8.33 -16.73 13.15
CA PRO A 279 8.18 -17.94 12.37
C PRO A 279 9.46 -18.19 11.55
N VAL A 280 9.99 -19.40 11.60
CA VAL A 280 11.25 -19.78 10.95
C VAL A 280 10.99 -20.93 9.99
N PHE A 281 11.39 -20.78 8.74
CA PHE A 281 11.37 -21.86 7.76
C PHE A 281 12.50 -21.66 6.75
N ASN A 282 13.46 -22.59 6.71
CA ASN A 282 14.60 -22.56 5.80
C ASN A 282 15.31 -21.19 5.75
N SER A 283 15.60 -20.62 6.92
CA SER A 283 16.15 -19.27 7.09
C SER A 283 17.58 -19.28 7.65
N SER A 284 18.32 -20.39 7.52
CA SER A 284 19.64 -20.56 8.16
C SER A 284 20.65 -19.47 7.81
N ALA A 285 20.59 -18.91 6.60
CA ALA A 285 21.50 -17.85 6.15
C ALA A 285 21.25 -16.49 6.83
N TYR A 286 20.05 -16.27 7.39
CA TYR A 286 19.58 -14.92 7.75
C TYR A 286 19.16 -14.80 9.21
N LEU A 287 18.79 -15.92 9.84
CA LEU A 287 18.25 -15.96 11.20
C LEU A 287 19.16 -15.30 12.24
N ASP A 288 20.49 -15.46 12.14
CA ASP A 288 21.43 -14.77 13.04
C ASP A 288 21.37 -13.25 12.91
N VAL A 289 21.11 -12.70 11.72
CA VAL A 289 20.97 -11.25 11.51
C VAL A 289 19.70 -10.75 12.18
N ALA A 290 18.57 -11.42 11.92
CA ALA A 290 17.28 -11.07 12.48
C ALA A 290 17.29 -11.11 14.01
N VAL A 291 17.72 -12.23 14.61
CA VAL A 291 17.74 -12.39 16.06
C VAL A 291 18.74 -11.45 16.73
N ARG A 292 19.92 -11.20 16.15
CA ARG A 292 20.85 -10.18 16.69
C ARG A 292 20.21 -8.79 16.73
N SER A 293 19.43 -8.41 15.72
CA SER A 293 18.74 -7.11 15.69
C SER A 293 17.64 -7.00 16.77
N LEU A 294 16.97 -8.11 17.09
CA LEU A 294 16.00 -8.20 18.20
C LEU A 294 16.68 -8.16 19.57
N VAL A 295 17.80 -8.88 19.73
CA VAL A 295 18.60 -8.85 20.95
C VAL A 295 19.19 -7.46 21.20
N ALA A 296 19.52 -6.72 20.15
CA ALA A 296 20.07 -5.37 20.24
C ALA A 296 19.03 -4.31 20.66
N GLN A 297 17.74 -4.63 20.71
CA GLN A 297 16.69 -3.67 21.04
C GLN A 297 16.97 -2.97 22.39
N THR A 298 16.69 -1.66 22.42
CA THR A 298 16.84 -0.83 23.62
C THR A 298 15.79 -1.16 24.68
N TRP A 299 14.66 -1.73 24.26
CA TRP A 299 13.67 -2.28 25.18
C TRP A 299 14.20 -3.58 25.81
N PRO A 300 14.33 -3.66 27.15
CA PRO A 300 15.04 -4.77 27.79
C PRO A 300 14.16 -6.01 28.04
N ASN A 301 12.85 -5.83 28.26
CA ASN A 301 11.94 -6.88 28.68
C ASN A 301 11.32 -7.58 27.46
N LEU A 302 12.12 -8.42 26.81
CA LEU A 302 11.73 -9.16 25.61
C LEU A 302 11.65 -10.66 25.88
N GLU A 303 10.58 -11.29 25.41
CA GLU A 303 10.61 -12.70 25.06
C GLU A 303 10.58 -12.87 23.55
N ILE A 304 11.53 -13.63 23.01
CA ILE A 304 11.64 -13.96 21.59
C ILE A 304 11.23 -15.42 21.45
N ILE A 305 10.19 -15.69 20.68
CA ILE A 305 9.61 -17.02 20.48
C ILE A 305 9.88 -17.45 19.05
N LEU A 306 10.89 -18.29 18.87
CA LEU A 306 11.27 -18.89 17.60
C LEU A 306 10.41 -20.14 17.36
N ILE A 307 9.63 -20.15 16.28
CA ILE A 307 8.81 -21.30 15.88
C ILE A 307 9.38 -21.85 14.56
N ASP A 308 10.15 -22.93 14.64
CA ASP A 308 10.63 -23.64 13.45
C ASP A 308 9.48 -24.44 12.81
N ASP A 309 9.21 -24.17 11.53
CA ASP A 309 8.11 -24.74 10.78
C ASP A 309 8.53 -25.96 9.95
N ALA A 310 9.25 -26.87 10.61
CA ALA A 310 9.86 -28.06 10.01
C ALA A 310 10.86 -27.70 8.90
N SER A 311 11.86 -26.87 9.23
CA SER A 311 12.94 -26.55 8.31
C SER A 311 13.74 -27.79 7.91
N THR A 312 14.22 -27.81 6.67
CA THR A 312 15.09 -28.86 6.11
C THR A 312 16.57 -28.49 6.11
N ASP A 313 16.89 -27.25 6.44
CA ASP A 313 18.25 -26.73 6.59
C ASP A 313 18.66 -26.61 8.08
N ASP A 314 19.76 -25.91 8.37
CA ASP A 314 20.29 -25.75 9.72
C ASP A 314 19.49 -24.77 10.63
N SER A 315 18.34 -24.26 10.19
CA SER A 315 17.57 -23.25 10.92
C SER A 315 17.22 -23.67 12.35
N LEU A 316 16.75 -24.90 12.55
CA LEU A 316 16.39 -25.41 13.88
C LEU A 316 17.63 -25.48 14.80
N ALA A 317 18.78 -25.92 14.28
CA ALA A 317 20.02 -25.97 15.03
C ALA A 317 20.47 -24.56 15.44
N ILE A 318 20.30 -23.56 14.56
CA ILE A 318 20.58 -22.16 14.86
C ILE A 318 19.64 -21.63 15.95
N CYS A 319 18.33 -21.91 15.88
CA CYS A 319 17.37 -21.56 16.94
C CYS A 319 17.82 -22.09 18.30
N GLN A 320 18.17 -23.38 18.38
CA GLN A 320 18.63 -24.03 19.62
C GLN A 320 19.94 -23.42 20.15
N ARG A 321 20.90 -23.14 19.25
CA ARG A 321 22.15 -22.45 19.62
C ARG A 321 21.88 -21.07 20.19
N LEU A 322 21.02 -20.27 19.56
CA LEU A 322 20.67 -18.92 20.03
C LEU A 322 19.98 -18.97 21.39
N GLN A 323 19.06 -19.92 21.61
CA GLN A 323 18.45 -20.12 22.92
C GLN A 323 19.48 -20.40 24.02
N ALA A 324 20.44 -21.30 23.75
CA ALA A 324 21.51 -21.62 24.71
C ALA A 324 22.44 -20.41 24.94
N GLN A 325 22.81 -19.69 23.89
CA GLN A 325 23.68 -18.52 23.95
C GLN A 325 23.12 -17.40 24.84
N TYR A 326 21.80 -17.21 24.85
CA TYR A 326 21.13 -16.15 25.61
C TYR A 326 20.45 -16.64 26.90
N ALA A 327 20.73 -17.87 27.35
CA ALA A 327 20.08 -18.47 28.53
C ALA A 327 20.31 -17.67 29.83
N SER A 328 21.46 -17.01 29.97
CA SER A 328 21.81 -16.17 31.14
C SER A 328 21.52 -14.68 30.94
N SER A 329 20.82 -14.31 29.86
CA SER A 329 20.49 -12.91 29.56
C SER A 329 19.23 -12.45 30.30
N THR A 330 18.98 -11.14 30.29
CA THR A 330 17.75 -10.56 30.86
C THR A 330 16.53 -10.73 29.94
N LEU A 331 16.75 -11.06 28.67
CA LEU A 331 15.69 -11.45 27.73
C LEU A 331 15.47 -12.96 27.77
N ARG A 332 14.37 -13.43 27.18
CA ARG A 332 14.03 -14.86 27.12
C ARG A 332 13.96 -15.29 25.67
N ILE A 333 14.63 -16.38 25.31
CA ILE A 333 14.45 -17.02 24.00
C ILE A 333 13.79 -18.38 24.22
N LYS A 334 12.65 -18.60 23.55
CA LYS A 334 11.91 -19.87 23.52
C LYS A 334 11.97 -20.42 22.10
N VAL A 335 12.22 -21.72 21.97
CA VAL A 335 12.28 -22.42 20.68
C VAL A 335 11.26 -23.54 20.71
N GLU A 336 10.44 -23.62 19.67
CA GLU A 336 9.52 -24.72 19.42
C GLU A 336 9.63 -25.14 17.96
N ALA A 337 9.46 -26.43 17.69
CA ALA A 337 9.47 -26.96 16.33
C ALA A 337 8.13 -27.60 15.98
N ASN A 338 7.70 -27.47 14.74
CA ASN A 338 6.57 -28.21 14.19
C ASN A 338 7.06 -29.54 13.60
N ALA A 339 6.20 -30.57 13.64
CA ALA A 339 6.53 -31.88 13.07
C ALA A 339 6.50 -31.88 11.53
N THR A 340 5.72 -30.97 10.95
CA THR A 340 5.55 -30.78 9.50
C THR A 340 5.43 -29.29 9.23
N ASN A 341 5.65 -28.85 7.98
CA ASN A 341 5.42 -27.46 7.59
C ASN A 341 3.91 -27.16 7.62
N LEU A 342 3.51 -26.20 8.47
CA LEU A 342 2.13 -25.78 8.71
C LEU A 342 1.83 -24.37 8.19
N GLY A 343 2.82 -23.71 7.60
CA GLY A 343 2.74 -22.36 7.09
C GLY A 343 2.90 -21.27 8.16
N ALA A 344 3.26 -20.08 7.69
CA ALA A 344 3.64 -18.94 8.52
C ALA A 344 2.58 -18.56 9.57
N TYR A 345 1.29 -18.48 9.22
CA TYR A 345 0.26 -18.05 10.18
C TYR A 345 -0.08 -19.11 11.22
N THR A 346 0.01 -20.40 10.89
CA THR A 346 -0.13 -21.48 11.88
C THR A 346 1.03 -21.43 12.88
N SER A 347 2.25 -21.22 12.39
CA SER A 347 3.44 -21.04 13.22
C SER A 347 3.36 -19.78 14.09
N ARG A 348 2.90 -18.65 13.52
CA ARG A 348 2.61 -17.41 14.28
C ARG A 348 1.57 -17.66 15.37
N ASN A 349 0.50 -18.41 15.08
CA ASN A 349 -0.54 -18.75 16.05
C ASN A 349 -0.04 -19.66 17.18
N LYS A 350 0.90 -20.57 16.91
CA LYS A 350 1.58 -21.35 17.96
C LYS A 350 2.41 -20.44 18.86
N GLY A 351 3.19 -19.53 18.27
CA GLY A 351 3.93 -18.51 19.02
C GLY A 351 3.02 -17.59 19.84
N LEU A 352 1.87 -17.19 19.29
CA LEU A 352 0.87 -16.36 19.97
C LEU A 352 0.28 -17.05 21.20
N ALA A 353 -0.03 -18.34 21.09
CA ALA A 353 -0.53 -19.12 22.23
C ALA A 353 0.52 -19.29 23.35
N LEU A 354 1.81 -19.27 23.01
CA LEU A 354 2.92 -19.37 23.96
C LEU A 354 3.35 -18.01 24.55
N SER A 355 2.81 -16.92 24.00
CA SER A 355 3.19 -15.56 24.36
C SER A 355 2.63 -15.17 25.74
N THR A 356 3.46 -14.46 26.52
CA THR A 356 3.13 -14.00 27.88
C THR A 356 3.30 -12.49 28.08
N GLY A 357 3.89 -11.76 27.14
CA GLY A 357 4.14 -10.32 27.25
C GLY A 357 2.88 -9.47 27.12
N ASP A 358 2.87 -8.31 27.78
CA ASP A 358 1.77 -7.33 27.72
C ASP A 358 1.53 -6.80 26.30
N TYR A 359 2.62 -6.75 25.51
CA TYR A 359 2.58 -6.43 24.08
C TYR A 359 3.07 -7.61 23.25
N ILE A 360 2.55 -7.72 22.02
CA ILE A 360 2.85 -8.82 21.12
C ILE A 360 3.17 -8.26 19.74
N THR A 361 4.25 -8.72 19.11
CA THR A 361 4.57 -8.39 17.72
C THR A 361 5.11 -9.60 16.99
N VAL A 362 5.19 -9.51 15.67
CA VAL A 362 5.80 -10.50 14.79
C VAL A 362 7.05 -9.89 14.16
N HIS A 363 8.05 -10.72 13.92
CA HIS A 363 9.24 -10.35 13.17
C HIS A 363 9.60 -11.49 12.21
N ASP A 364 9.81 -11.18 10.94
CA ASP A 364 10.19 -12.19 9.95
C ASP A 364 11.66 -12.61 10.15
N ALA A 365 12.02 -13.85 9.81
CA ALA A 365 13.31 -14.45 10.17
C ALA A 365 14.51 -13.93 9.36
N ASP A 366 14.26 -13.08 8.37
CA ASP A 366 15.20 -12.55 7.39
C ASP A 366 15.35 -11.01 7.44
N ASP A 367 14.50 -10.34 8.22
CA ASP A 367 14.48 -8.90 8.36
C ASP A 367 15.50 -8.38 9.40
N TRP A 368 15.85 -7.09 9.32
CA TRP A 368 16.61 -6.40 10.35
C TRP A 368 15.77 -5.28 10.98
N SER A 369 15.75 -5.17 12.30
CA SER A 369 15.06 -4.08 13.00
C SER A 369 16.04 -3.12 13.69
N HIS A 370 15.79 -1.82 13.54
CA HIS A 370 16.55 -0.78 14.22
C HIS A 370 16.43 -0.95 15.75
N PRO A 371 17.51 -0.82 16.55
CA PRO A 371 17.47 -1.10 18.00
C PRO A 371 16.43 -0.31 18.81
N GLN A 372 16.04 0.88 18.35
CA GLN A 372 15.03 1.69 19.05
C GLN A 372 13.58 1.41 18.61
N LYS A 373 13.36 0.46 17.68
CA LYS A 373 12.03 0.21 17.08
C LYS A 373 10.98 -0.20 18.12
N ILE A 374 11.22 -1.27 18.89
CA ILE A 374 10.25 -1.79 19.85
C ILE A 374 9.99 -0.76 20.95
N GLU A 375 11.03 -0.07 21.42
CA GLU A 375 10.87 1.01 22.40
C GLU A 375 9.91 2.08 21.90
N LEU A 376 10.13 2.60 20.70
CA LEU A 376 9.25 3.62 20.11
C LEU A 376 7.82 3.13 19.98
N GLN A 377 7.62 1.90 19.48
CA GLN A 377 6.31 1.29 19.32
C GLN A 377 5.56 1.10 20.65
N VAL A 378 6.26 0.65 21.71
CA VAL A 378 5.67 0.49 23.05
C VAL A 378 5.34 1.85 23.65
N MET A 379 6.24 2.82 23.56
CA MET A 379 6.00 4.17 24.08
C MET A 379 4.79 4.83 23.43
N ALA A 380 4.60 4.67 22.12
CA ALA A 380 3.42 5.20 21.44
C ALA A 380 2.10 4.59 21.93
N LEU A 381 2.12 3.37 22.47
CA LEU A 381 0.95 2.76 23.11
C LEU A 381 0.78 3.24 24.56
N LEU A 382 1.87 3.35 25.32
CA LEU A 382 1.83 3.86 26.70
C LEU A 382 1.36 5.33 26.76
N ASP A 383 1.80 6.15 25.81
CA ASP A 383 1.43 7.57 25.72
C ASP A 383 0.00 7.79 25.19
N ASN A 384 -0.66 6.74 24.69
CA ASN A 384 -2.01 6.79 24.15
C ASN A 384 -2.87 5.63 24.67
N ALA A 385 -3.59 5.87 25.77
CA ALA A 385 -4.46 4.87 26.41
C ALA A 385 -5.58 4.32 25.49
N SER A 386 -5.91 4.99 24.38
CA SER A 386 -6.88 4.50 23.40
C SER A 386 -6.26 3.66 22.28
N ALA A 387 -4.94 3.69 22.14
CA ALA A 387 -4.22 2.89 21.16
C ALA A 387 -4.21 1.42 21.56
N LYS A 388 -4.37 0.55 20.56
CA LYS A 388 -4.39 -0.91 20.65
C LYS A 388 -3.32 -1.56 19.78
N GLY A 389 -2.75 -0.82 18.84
CA GLY A 389 -1.61 -1.27 18.06
C GLY A 389 -0.78 -0.12 17.50
N SER A 390 0.50 -0.37 17.28
CA SER A 390 1.44 0.58 16.72
C SER A 390 2.24 -0.01 15.56
N PHE A 391 2.44 0.80 14.52
CA PHE A 391 3.24 0.45 13.35
C PHE A 391 4.54 1.23 13.33
N SER A 392 5.63 0.57 12.95
CA SER A 392 6.79 1.26 12.39
C SER A 392 6.67 1.43 10.89
N HIS A 393 7.58 2.21 10.30
CA HIS A 393 7.84 2.17 8.86
C HIS A 393 9.05 1.26 8.57
N TRP A 394 9.18 0.85 7.32
CA TRP A 394 10.30 0.04 6.81
C TRP A 394 10.60 0.39 5.36
N VAL A 395 11.70 -0.15 4.85
CA VAL A 395 12.06 -0.14 3.43
C VAL A 395 12.57 -1.53 3.04
N ARG A 396 12.35 -1.93 1.78
CA ARG A 396 12.88 -3.20 1.26
C ARG A 396 14.30 -3.01 0.73
N CYS A 397 15.18 -3.98 0.98
CA CYS A 397 16.51 -4.01 0.38
C CYS A 397 17.00 -5.44 0.10
N ASN A 398 18.03 -5.56 -0.74
CA ASN A 398 18.82 -6.79 -0.86
C ASN A 398 19.94 -6.81 0.20
N ASP A 399 20.81 -7.81 0.12
CA ASP A 399 21.93 -8.00 1.05
C ASP A 399 22.93 -6.85 1.02
N ASP A 400 23.14 -6.23 -0.13
CA ASP A 400 24.07 -5.09 -0.32
C ASP A 400 23.45 -3.74 0.07
N VAL A 401 22.30 -3.79 0.76
CA VAL A 401 21.54 -2.63 1.23
C VAL A 401 21.13 -1.72 0.06
N ILE A 402 20.81 -2.31 -1.10
CA ILE A 402 20.20 -1.62 -2.24
C ILE A 402 18.70 -1.57 -2.01
N PHE A 403 18.17 -0.37 -1.83
CA PHE A 403 16.76 -0.16 -1.50
C PHE A 403 15.85 -0.27 -2.73
N SER A 404 14.65 -0.76 -2.51
CA SER A 404 13.62 -0.85 -3.55
C SER A 404 12.22 -0.87 -2.94
N HIS A 405 11.21 -0.90 -3.80
CA HIS A 405 9.84 -1.18 -3.42
C HIS A 405 9.13 -1.86 -4.60
N TRP A 406 8.48 -2.99 -4.35
CA TRP A 406 7.76 -3.74 -5.39
C TRP A 406 6.65 -2.90 -6.05
N ARG A 407 6.05 -1.97 -5.29
CA ARG A 407 5.05 -1.00 -5.76
C ARG A 407 5.34 0.38 -5.18
N THR A 408 6.13 1.18 -5.90
CA THR A 408 6.52 2.54 -5.49
C THR A 408 5.32 3.50 -5.47
N ASP A 409 4.52 3.48 -4.40
CA ASP A 409 3.33 4.32 -4.25
C ASP A 409 3.69 5.78 -3.95
N GLN A 410 4.00 6.10 -2.70
CA GLN A 410 4.43 7.44 -2.27
C GLN A 410 5.95 7.53 -2.06
N GLY A 411 6.64 6.39 -2.15
CA GLY A 411 8.08 6.25 -1.91
C GLY A 411 8.48 4.78 -1.74
N TRP A 412 9.74 4.55 -1.37
CA TRP A 412 10.26 3.24 -0.96
C TRP A 412 10.09 2.97 0.53
N ILE A 413 9.97 4.00 1.36
CA ILE A 413 9.69 3.88 2.79
C ILE A 413 8.17 3.90 2.99
N TYR A 414 7.62 2.89 3.66
CA TYR A 414 6.19 2.75 3.88
C TYR A 414 5.91 2.04 5.21
N ARG A 415 4.63 1.91 5.55
CA ARG A 415 4.18 1.23 6.78
C ARG A 415 4.60 -0.25 6.78
N ASN A 416 5.14 -0.71 7.91
CA ASN A 416 5.48 -2.12 8.14
C ASN A 416 4.29 -2.87 8.74
N THR A 417 3.41 -3.40 7.88
CA THR A 417 2.25 -4.20 8.32
C THR A 417 2.66 -5.56 8.92
N SER A 418 3.81 -6.12 8.51
CA SER A 418 4.29 -7.43 8.98
C SER A 418 4.71 -7.42 10.45
N SER A 419 5.08 -6.26 10.99
CA SER A 419 5.58 -6.10 12.38
C SER A 419 4.73 -5.12 13.20
N LEU A 420 3.41 -5.28 13.09
CA LEU A 420 2.44 -4.59 13.95
C LEU A 420 2.62 -5.04 15.41
N LEU A 421 2.87 -4.08 16.31
CA LEU A 421 2.93 -4.32 17.74
C LEU A 421 1.55 -4.07 18.35
N LEU A 422 1.03 -5.06 19.07
CA LEU A 422 -0.32 -5.14 19.58
C LEU A 422 -0.30 -5.10 21.10
N ASP A 423 -1.27 -4.40 21.69
CA ASP A 423 -1.65 -4.61 23.09
C ASP A 423 -2.32 -5.99 23.24
N ARG A 424 -1.99 -6.73 24.31
CA ARG A 424 -2.53 -8.09 24.53
C ARG A 424 -4.06 -8.15 24.55
N SER A 425 -4.75 -7.08 24.97
CA SER A 425 -6.23 -7.06 24.95
C SER A 425 -6.81 -7.20 23.54
N VAL A 426 -6.03 -6.91 22.49
CA VAL A 426 -6.41 -7.18 21.10
C VAL A 426 -6.51 -8.67 20.82
N PHE A 427 -5.48 -9.43 21.23
CA PHE A 427 -5.48 -10.89 21.10
C PHE A 427 -6.63 -11.51 21.90
N GLU A 428 -6.84 -11.06 23.13
CA GLU A 428 -7.92 -11.55 23.98
C GLU A 428 -9.32 -11.29 23.37
N ALA A 429 -9.48 -10.17 22.67
CA ALA A 429 -10.75 -9.81 22.04
C ALA A 429 -10.97 -10.44 20.66
N LEU A 430 -9.93 -10.54 19.83
CA LEU A 430 -10.04 -10.93 18.42
C LEU A 430 -9.51 -12.34 18.13
N GLY A 431 -8.80 -12.96 19.06
CA GLY A 431 -8.23 -14.29 18.89
C GLY A 431 -7.08 -14.32 17.88
N PHE A 432 -7.00 -15.39 17.10
CA PHE A 432 -5.83 -15.77 16.32
C PHE A 432 -5.86 -15.20 14.89
N TRP A 433 -4.73 -15.24 14.19
CA TRP A 433 -4.72 -15.07 12.73
C TRP A 433 -5.46 -16.21 12.06
N ASP A 434 -6.11 -15.94 10.92
CA ASP A 434 -6.67 -17.03 10.12
C ASP A 434 -5.55 -17.96 9.60
N GLN A 435 -5.81 -19.27 9.60
CA GLN A 435 -4.89 -20.30 9.10
C GLN A 435 -4.98 -20.37 7.57
N VAL A 436 -4.34 -19.40 6.91
CA VAL A 436 -4.14 -19.33 5.46
C VAL A 436 -2.64 -19.25 5.11
N THR A 437 -2.28 -19.33 3.82
CA THR A 437 -0.87 -19.22 3.39
C THR A 437 -0.38 -17.77 3.29
N VAL A 438 -1.26 -16.82 2.98
CA VAL A 438 -0.93 -15.40 2.79
C VAL A 438 -2.04 -14.47 3.28
N ASN A 439 -1.71 -13.20 3.55
CA ASN A 439 -2.67 -12.09 3.71
C ASN A 439 -3.51 -12.09 5.01
N ALA A 440 -3.26 -13.02 5.95
CA ALA A 440 -3.96 -13.03 7.24
C ALA A 440 -3.54 -11.86 8.14
N ASP A 441 -2.36 -11.27 7.95
CA ASP A 441 -1.92 -10.04 8.61
C ASP A 441 -2.80 -8.83 8.24
N THR A 442 -3.10 -8.69 6.95
CA THR A 442 -3.95 -7.65 6.39
C THR A 442 -5.40 -7.84 6.84
N GLU A 443 -5.88 -9.09 6.88
CA GLU A 443 -7.18 -9.41 7.46
C GLU A 443 -7.24 -9.03 8.94
N TYR A 444 -6.25 -9.42 9.73
CA TYR A 444 -6.20 -9.13 11.17
C TYR A 444 -6.17 -7.61 11.43
N LEU A 445 -5.42 -6.86 10.63
CA LEU A 445 -5.42 -5.40 10.65
C LEU A 445 -6.81 -4.83 10.35
N ASN A 446 -7.46 -5.27 9.28
CA ASN A 446 -8.81 -4.80 8.93
C ASN A 446 -9.83 -5.17 10.01
N ARG A 447 -9.65 -6.31 10.65
CA ARG A 447 -10.47 -6.76 11.78
C ARG A 447 -10.30 -5.86 12.99
N MET A 448 -9.07 -5.47 13.32
CA MET A 448 -8.79 -4.48 14.36
C MET A 448 -9.42 -3.12 14.05
N LEU A 449 -9.28 -2.64 12.81
CA LEU A 449 -9.89 -1.39 12.35
C LEU A 449 -11.41 -1.42 12.53
N LYS A 450 -12.05 -2.55 12.22
CA LYS A 450 -13.49 -2.73 12.45
C LYS A 450 -13.84 -2.77 13.94
N ALA A 451 -13.05 -3.47 14.75
CA ALA A 451 -13.32 -3.68 16.18
C ALA A 451 -13.13 -2.41 17.02
N PHE A 452 -12.03 -1.67 16.78
CA PHE A 452 -11.57 -0.60 17.65
C PHE A 452 -11.54 0.78 16.96
N GLY A 453 -11.77 0.82 15.65
CA GLY A 453 -11.70 2.05 14.86
C GLY A 453 -10.27 2.45 14.49
N PRO A 454 -10.11 3.35 13.49
CA PRO A 454 -8.80 3.74 12.97
C PRO A 454 -7.92 4.48 13.98
N LYS A 455 -8.51 5.15 14.97
CA LYS A 455 -7.75 5.88 16.02
C LYS A 455 -7.06 4.95 17.02
N ALA A 456 -7.45 3.68 17.07
CA ALA A 456 -6.80 2.68 17.90
C ALA A 456 -5.44 2.22 17.34
N LEU A 457 -5.09 2.63 16.11
CA LEU A 457 -3.83 2.31 15.49
C LEU A 457 -2.99 3.58 15.32
N VAL A 458 -1.76 3.53 15.80
CA VAL A 458 -0.82 4.65 15.71
C VAL A 458 0.39 4.27 14.87
N GLU A 459 1.03 5.25 14.26
CA GLU A 459 2.27 5.05 13.50
C GLU A 459 3.39 5.82 14.19
N VAL A 460 4.51 5.14 14.45
CA VAL A 460 5.71 5.77 15.01
C VAL A 460 6.64 6.22 13.90
N LEU A 461 6.99 7.52 13.96
CA LEU A 461 7.88 8.20 13.01
C LEU A 461 7.60 7.85 11.54
N PRO A 462 6.41 8.17 10.99
CA PRO A 462 6.09 7.91 9.59
C PRO A 462 7.16 8.46 8.65
N GLY A 463 7.66 7.64 7.73
CA GLY A 463 8.75 7.98 6.81
C GLY A 463 10.16 7.65 7.30
N VAL A 464 10.33 7.15 8.53
CA VAL A 464 11.63 6.69 9.06
C VAL A 464 11.65 5.15 9.08
N PRO A 465 12.53 4.48 8.31
CA PRO A 465 12.54 3.03 8.24
C PRO A 465 13.16 2.42 9.50
N LEU A 466 12.34 2.00 10.45
CA LEU A 466 12.80 1.31 11.68
C LEU A 466 12.99 -0.19 11.47
N ALA A 467 12.76 -0.69 10.26
CA ALA A 467 13.12 -2.03 9.82
C ALA A 467 13.59 -2.00 8.37
N LEU A 468 14.49 -2.91 8.04
CA LEU A 468 14.97 -3.18 6.69
C LEU A 468 14.47 -4.58 6.33
N GLY A 469 13.50 -4.61 5.41
CA GLY A 469 12.87 -5.85 4.98
C GLY A 469 13.68 -6.49 3.86
N ARG A 470 14.14 -7.73 4.02
CA ARG A 470 14.93 -8.39 2.99
C ARG A 470 14.06 -8.70 1.76
N THR A 471 14.67 -8.66 0.58
CA THR A 471 14.02 -8.99 -0.70
C THR A 471 14.76 -10.15 -1.34
N GLU A 472 14.11 -11.31 -1.38
CA GLU A 472 14.62 -12.50 -2.06
C GLU A 472 13.77 -12.87 -3.28
N HIS A 473 14.41 -13.42 -4.30
CA HIS A 473 13.73 -13.96 -5.49
C HIS A 473 12.77 -15.12 -5.14
N ALA A 474 12.98 -15.82 -4.02
CA ALA A 474 12.18 -16.98 -3.58
C ALA A 474 11.11 -16.66 -2.53
N SER A 475 10.85 -15.39 -2.23
CA SER A 475 9.87 -15.00 -1.21
C SER A 475 8.45 -15.46 -1.57
N LEU A 476 7.64 -15.89 -0.58
CA LEU A 476 6.23 -16.29 -0.75
C LEU A 476 5.37 -15.20 -1.40
N THR A 477 5.76 -13.93 -1.28
CA THR A 477 5.08 -12.79 -1.92
C THR A 477 5.39 -12.66 -3.41
N GLN A 478 6.35 -13.43 -3.94
CA GLN A 478 6.79 -13.43 -5.34
C GLN A 478 6.19 -14.60 -6.17
N ASN A 479 5.55 -15.59 -5.53
CA ASN A 479 4.92 -16.72 -6.23
C ASN A 479 3.64 -16.26 -6.96
N GLU A 480 3.48 -16.57 -8.25
CA GLU A 480 2.47 -15.97 -9.15
C GLU A 480 1.03 -16.03 -8.59
N THR A 481 0.64 -17.16 -8.01
CA THR A 481 -0.73 -17.39 -7.50
C THR A 481 -1.02 -16.64 -6.19
N THR A 482 0.01 -16.41 -5.37
CA THR A 482 -0.09 -15.73 -4.06
C THR A 482 0.59 -14.37 -4.05
N HIS A 483 1.01 -13.87 -5.21
CA HIS A 483 1.73 -12.62 -5.37
C HIS A 483 0.90 -11.45 -4.81
N LEU A 484 1.55 -10.41 -4.28
CA LEU A 484 0.87 -9.25 -3.68
C LEU A 484 -0.11 -8.57 -4.65
N ILE A 485 0.16 -8.62 -5.95
CA ILE A 485 -0.72 -8.13 -7.03
C ILE A 485 -2.14 -8.71 -6.96
N THR A 486 -2.30 -9.96 -6.52
CA THR A 486 -3.59 -10.65 -6.46
C THR A 486 -4.55 -10.03 -5.44
N GLN A 487 -4.08 -9.09 -4.62
CA GLN A 487 -4.94 -8.29 -3.73
C GLN A 487 -5.87 -7.35 -4.49
N PHE A 488 -5.58 -7.06 -5.77
CA PHE A 488 -6.40 -6.16 -6.57
C PHE A 488 -7.45 -6.90 -7.40
N ASN A 489 -7.08 -8.04 -8.01
CA ASN A 489 -7.99 -8.85 -8.84
C ASN A 489 -7.62 -10.35 -8.85
N GLY A 490 -7.60 -11.00 -7.69
CA GLY A 490 -7.27 -12.43 -7.61
C GLY A 490 -7.50 -13.04 -6.23
N LEU A 491 -6.70 -14.07 -5.91
CA LEU A 491 -6.83 -14.88 -4.70
C LEU A 491 -6.94 -14.05 -3.41
N ARG A 492 -6.01 -13.13 -3.17
CA ARG A 492 -6.01 -12.26 -1.98
C ARG A 492 -7.22 -11.32 -1.96
N LYS A 493 -7.68 -10.83 -3.12
CA LYS A 493 -8.90 -9.99 -3.22
C LYS A 493 -10.15 -10.75 -2.80
N LEU A 494 -10.33 -11.97 -3.29
CA LEU A 494 -11.46 -12.83 -2.92
C LEU A 494 -11.51 -13.07 -1.41
N TYR A 495 -10.37 -13.38 -0.81
CA TYR A 495 -10.22 -13.55 0.63
C TYR A 495 -10.53 -12.27 1.41
N GLN A 496 -9.99 -11.11 0.97
CA GLN A 496 -10.24 -9.81 1.62
C GLN A 496 -11.71 -9.41 1.56
N ASP A 497 -12.38 -9.62 0.43
CA ASP A 497 -13.79 -9.29 0.27
C ASP A 497 -14.67 -10.14 1.20
N ALA A 498 -14.40 -11.45 1.30
CA ALA A 498 -15.11 -12.36 2.18
C ALA A 498 -14.89 -12.00 3.66
N ALA A 499 -13.64 -11.70 4.04
CA ALA A 499 -13.30 -11.22 5.37
C ALA A 499 -14.02 -9.90 5.69
N ALA A 500 -14.02 -8.93 4.77
CA ALA A 500 -14.69 -7.65 4.96
C ALA A 500 -16.20 -7.80 5.17
N ARG A 501 -16.86 -8.72 4.46
CA ARG A 501 -18.28 -9.06 4.67
C ARG A 501 -18.54 -9.71 6.02
N TRP A 502 -17.62 -10.54 6.52
CA TRP A 502 -17.69 -11.04 7.89
C TRP A 502 -17.52 -9.91 8.90
N HIS A 503 -16.51 -9.06 8.73
CA HIS A 503 -16.25 -7.92 9.61
C HIS A 503 -17.45 -6.99 9.71
N GLN A 504 -18.11 -6.67 8.59
CA GLN A 504 -19.27 -5.77 8.55
C GLN A 504 -20.46 -6.24 9.41
N ARG A 505 -20.60 -7.55 9.66
CA ARG A 505 -21.69 -8.12 10.47
C ARG A 505 -21.47 -7.95 11.99
N ALA A 506 -20.24 -7.67 12.42
CA ALA A 506 -19.93 -7.53 13.83
C ALA A 506 -20.50 -6.23 14.42
N SER A 507 -21.11 -6.38 15.60
CA SER A 507 -21.62 -5.28 16.41
C SER A 507 -20.71 -4.98 17.61
N ALA A 508 -19.86 -5.93 18.00
CA ALA A 508 -18.85 -5.80 19.04
C ALA A 508 -17.55 -6.55 18.68
N PRO A 509 -16.39 -6.20 19.28
CA PRO A 509 -15.12 -6.88 19.03
C PRO A 509 -15.16 -8.41 19.19
N ARG A 510 -15.88 -8.91 20.20
CA ARG A 510 -16.03 -10.36 20.45
C ARG A 510 -16.68 -11.13 19.29
N ASP A 511 -17.48 -10.47 18.46
CA ASP A 511 -18.11 -11.10 17.29
C ASP A 511 -17.08 -11.41 16.19
N LEU A 512 -15.87 -10.86 16.33
CA LEU A 512 -14.74 -11.02 15.43
C LEU A 512 -13.68 -11.99 15.98
N TYR A 513 -13.97 -12.69 17.07
CA TYR A 513 -13.04 -13.64 17.66
C TYR A 513 -12.78 -14.82 16.70
N MET A 514 -11.52 -15.05 16.34
CA MET A 514 -11.08 -16.21 15.54
C MET A 514 -10.47 -17.27 16.47
N PRO A 515 -11.08 -18.45 16.60
CA PRO A 515 -10.48 -19.58 17.31
C PRO A 515 -9.17 -20.01 16.64
N GLN A 516 -8.23 -20.59 17.42
CA GLN A 516 -6.96 -21.06 16.87
C GLN A 516 -7.15 -22.17 15.82
N ASN A 517 -8.08 -23.09 16.08
CA ASN A 517 -8.39 -24.24 15.22
C ASN A 517 -9.91 -24.36 15.06
N PRO A 518 -10.55 -23.49 14.25
CA PRO A 518 -11.99 -23.48 14.13
C PRO A 518 -12.49 -24.73 13.37
N VAL A 519 -13.55 -25.38 13.87
CA VAL A 519 -14.21 -26.51 13.19
C VAL A 519 -14.86 -26.06 11.89
N LYS A 520 -15.43 -24.84 11.89
CA LYS A 520 -15.93 -24.14 10.71
C LYS A 520 -15.32 -22.74 10.66
N ARG A 521 -14.89 -22.32 9.48
CA ARG A 521 -14.32 -20.99 9.24
C ARG A 521 -15.41 -19.92 9.35
N PRO A 522 -15.11 -18.73 9.90
CA PRO A 522 -16.09 -17.64 9.99
C PRO A 522 -16.46 -17.03 8.62
N PHE A 523 -15.57 -17.18 7.63
CA PHE A 523 -15.80 -16.75 6.25
C PHE A 523 -15.03 -17.63 5.28
N LEU A 524 -15.36 -17.49 3.99
CA LEU A 524 -14.80 -18.28 2.92
C LEU A 524 -13.39 -17.81 2.57
N ALA A 525 -12.44 -18.75 2.58
CA ALA A 525 -11.10 -18.55 2.03
C ALA A 525 -10.95 -19.35 0.73
N PRO A 526 -10.32 -18.80 -0.31
CA PRO A 526 -10.01 -19.56 -1.53
C PRO A 526 -9.24 -20.84 -1.22
N LYS A 527 -9.51 -21.92 -1.96
CA LYS A 527 -8.94 -23.25 -1.67
C LYS A 527 -7.42 -23.26 -1.64
N ASP A 528 -6.77 -22.53 -2.55
CA ASP A 528 -5.31 -22.47 -2.65
C ASP A 528 -4.65 -21.66 -1.51
N MET A 529 -5.45 -20.95 -0.71
CA MET A 529 -4.97 -20.28 0.51
C MET A 529 -5.04 -21.17 1.75
N VAL A 530 -5.80 -22.28 1.73
CA VAL A 530 -6.04 -23.12 2.91
C VAL A 530 -5.15 -24.36 2.84
N LEU A 531 -4.21 -24.50 3.77
CA LEU A 531 -3.30 -25.65 3.78
C LEU A 531 -4.02 -26.97 4.12
N ASP A 532 -4.91 -26.96 5.11
CA ASP A 532 -5.74 -28.12 5.46
C ASP A 532 -7.09 -28.04 4.75
N GLN A 533 -7.19 -28.72 3.59
CA GLN A 533 -8.40 -28.77 2.77
C GLN A 533 -9.60 -29.37 3.51
N THR A 534 -9.39 -30.15 4.59
CA THR A 534 -10.48 -30.71 5.39
C THR A 534 -11.20 -29.65 6.24
N ARG A 535 -10.58 -28.47 6.42
CA ARG A 535 -11.10 -27.35 7.23
C ARG A 535 -11.74 -26.23 6.40
N GLN A 536 -12.34 -26.55 5.25
CA GLN A 536 -12.96 -25.55 4.37
C GLN A 536 -14.42 -25.21 4.72
N ALA A 537 -15.07 -25.98 5.58
CA ALA A 537 -16.45 -25.73 5.96
C ALA A 537 -16.59 -24.32 6.55
N VAL A 538 -17.55 -23.52 6.05
CA VAL A 538 -17.83 -22.17 6.54
C VAL A 538 -19.09 -22.14 7.40
N GLU A 539 -19.15 -21.23 8.36
CA GLU A 539 -20.34 -21.02 9.21
C GLU A 539 -21.53 -20.49 8.42
N THR A 540 -21.28 -19.56 7.47
CA THR A 540 -22.31 -18.96 6.62
C THR A 540 -21.82 -18.95 5.17
N TYR A 541 -22.62 -19.51 4.27
CA TYR A 541 -22.38 -19.43 2.83
C TYR A 541 -23.17 -18.27 2.23
N ARG A 542 -22.53 -17.43 1.42
CA ARG A 542 -23.19 -16.29 0.76
C ARG A 542 -23.13 -16.40 -0.76
N ALA A 543 -24.20 -15.95 -1.41
CA ALA A 543 -24.31 -16.00 -2.88
C ALA A 543 -23.31 -15.07 -3.59
N ASP A 544 -22.96 -13.92 -3.00
CA ASP A 544 -21.94 -13.02 -3.53
C ASP A 544 -20.54 -13.64 -3.46
N ASP A 545 -20.17 -14.26 -2.33
CA ASP A 545 -18.93 -15.02 -2.18
C ASP A 545 -18.84 -16.13 -3.25
N ALA A 546 -19.93 -16.88 -3.43
CA ALA A 546 -20.01 -17.96 -4.41
C ALA A 546 -19.81 -17.44 -5.84
N LEU A 547 -20.46 -16.33 -6.19
CA LEU A 547 -20.37 -15.74 -7.52
C LEU A 547 -18.95 -15.24 -7.81
N GLN A 548 -18.30 -14.56 -6.86
CA GLN A 548 -16.91 -14.10 -7.05
C GLN A 548 -15.94 -15.27 -7.28
N GLN A 549 -16.17 -16.42 -6.64
CA GLN A 549 -15.32 -17.60 -6.79
C GLN A 549 -15.67 -18.48 -8.00
N SER A 550 -16.85 -18.30 -8.58
CA SER A 550 -17.31 -19.11 -9.73
C SER A 550 -16.57 -18.82 -11.04
N GLY A 551 -15.93 -17.65 -11.15
CA GLY A 551 -15.36 -17.15 -12.41
C GLY A 551 -16.38 -16.59 -13.40
N TRP A 552 -17.68 -16.55 -13.06
CA TRP A 552 -18.73 -16.02 -13.94
C TRP A 552 -18.76 -14.49 -14.02
N PHE A 553 -18.14 -13.79 -13.07
CA PHE A 553 -17.98 -12.35 -13.15
C PHE A 553 -16.60 -12.00 -13.72
N ASP A 554 -16.57 -11.37 -14.89
CA ASP A 554 -15.36 -10.86 -15.51
C ASP A 554 -15.26 -9.34 -15.27
N PRO A 555 -14.37 -8.89 -14.37
CA PRO A 555 -14.24 -7.47 -14.07
C PRO A 555 -13.74 -6.65 -15.26
N VAL A 556 -12.95 -7.25 -16.17
CA VAL A 556 -12.41 -6.57 -17.34
C VAL A 556 -13.52 -6.33 -18.35
N TRP A 557 -14.28 -7.38 -18.68
CA TRP A 557 -15.46 -7.28 -19.53
C TRP A 557 -16.46 -6.27 -18.99
N TYR A 558 -16.74 -6.33 -17.69
CA TYR A 558 -17.72 -5.47 -17.05
C TYR A 558 -17.35 -3.99 -17.16
N VAL A 559 -16.11 -3.63 -16.81
CA VAL A 559 -15.61 -2.25 -16.94
C VAL A 559 -15.56 -1.84 -18.42
N TYR A 560 -15.22 -2.76 -19.33
CA TYR A 560 -15.26 -2.49 -20.76
C TYR A 560 -16.69 -2.20 -21.24
N ARG A 561 -17.68 -2.97 -20.81
CA ARG A 561 -19.05 -2.83 -21.32
C ARG A 561 -19.79 -1.63 -20.76
N TYR A 562 -19.46 -1.19 -19.54
CA TYR A 562 -20.21 -0.17 -18.79
C TYR A 562 -19.37 1.08 -18.52
N PRO A 563 -19.45 2.11 -19.40
CA PRO A 563 -18.67 3.35 -19.26
C PRO A 563 -18.84 4.06 -17.91
N GLU A 564 -20.02 4.00 -17.29
CA GLU A 564 -20.28 4.57 -15.96
C GLU A 564 -19.37 4.02 -14.86
N VAL A 565 -18.86 2.79 -15.05
CA VAL A 565 -17.90 2.17 -14.15
C VAL A 565 -16.51 2.78 -14.35
N ARG A 566 -16.13 3.12 -15.59
CA ARG A 566 -14.76 3.52 -15.96
C ARG A 566 -14.31 4.87 -15.39
N VAL A 567 -15.25 5.75 -15.05
CA VAL A 567 -14.96 7.17 -14.77
C VAL A 567 -14.50 7.40 -13.32
N ARG A 568 -14.87 6.50 -12.40
CA ARG A 568 -14.56 6.61 -10.98
C ARG A 568 -13.85 5.34 -10.49
N PRO A 569 -12.88 5.43 -9.57
CA PRO A 569 -12.26 4.24 -8.99
C PRO A 569 -13.30 3.50 -8.12
N GLN A 570 -13.99 2.52 -8.71
CA GLN A 570 -14.96 1.70 -8.02
C GLN A 570 -14.75 0.23 -8.33
N ASP A 571 -14.93 -0.62 -7.32
CA ASP A 571 -14.80 -2.07 -7.45
C ASP A 571 -15.89 -2.61 -8.42
N PRO A 572 -15.50 -3.23 -9.55
CA PRO A 572 -16.45 -3.67 -10.57
C PRO A 572 -17.48 -4.65 -10.03
N PHE A 573 -17.05 -5.61 -9.20
CA PHE A 573 -17.94 -6.61 -8.62
C PHE A 573 -18.94 -5.97 -7.66
N SER A 574 -18.50 -5.08 -6.76
CA SER A 574 -19.39 -4.35 -5.86
C SER A 574 -20.42 -3.53 -6.63
N HIS A 575 -20.04 -2.90 -7.76
CA HIS A 575 -21.00 -2.16 -8.59
C HIS A 575 -22.01 -3.12 -9.23
N PHE A 576 -21.54 -4.23 -9.80
CA PHE A 576 -22.41 -5.26 -10.36
C PHE A 576 -23.42 -5.78 -9.33
N TRP A 577 -22.94 -6.18 -8.15
CA TRP A 577 -23.76 -6.77 -7.11
C TRP A 577 -24.83 -5.80 -6.58
N LYS A 578 -24.47 -4.52 -6.39
CA LYS A 578 -25.38 -3.52 -5.81
C LYS A 578 -26.34 -2.90 -6.82
N GLN A 579 -25.92 -2.77 -8.07
CA GLN A 579 -26.66 -2.00 -9.10
C GLN A 579 -26.82 -2.78 -10.40
N GLY A 580 -25.74 -3.39 -10.89
CA GLY A 580 -25.71 -4.07 -12.19
C GLY A 580 -26.78 -5.14 -12.35
N ILE A 581 -27.02 -5.96 -11.32
CA ILE A 581 -28.05 -7.02 -11.35
C ILE A 581 -29.44 -6.43 -11.67
N ASN A 582 -29.83 -5.37 -10.97
CA ASN A 582 -31.14 -4.72 -11.16
C ASN A 582 -31.25 -3.99 -12.51
N LYS A 583 -30.11 -3.55 -13.07
CA LYS A 583 -30.05 -2.94 -14.40
C LYS A 583 -29.97 -3.97 -15.54
N GLY A 584 -29.95 -5.28 -15.23
CA GLY A 584 -29.78 -6.33 -16.24
C GLY A 584 -28.40 -6.30 -16.90
N TYR A 585 -27.36 -5.88 -16.17
CA TYR A 585 -26.01 -5.83 -16.69
C TYR A 585 -25.42 -7.24 -16.80
N ASP A 586 -24.75 -7.47 -17.91
CA ASP A 586 -24.05 -8.68 -18.25
C ASP A 586 -22.76 -8.80 -17.40
N PRO A 587 -22.63 -9.83 -16.54
CA PRO A 587 -21.51 -9.97 -15.63
C PRO A 587 -20.19 -10.42 -16.31
N GLY A 588 -20.24 -10.97 -17.52
CA GLY A 588 -19.07 -11.62 -18.12
C GLY A 588 -19.23 -11.98 -19.60
N LEU A 589 -18.14 -12.44 -20.21
CA LEU A 589 -18.15 -12.95 -21.59
C LEU A 589 -18.78 -14.34 -21.73
N TYR A 590 -18.91 -15.08 -20.61
CA TYR A 590 -19.21 -16.51 -20.57
C TYR A 590 -20.53 -16.82 -19.86
#